data_AF-A0A4R3VVM4-F1
#
_entry.id   AF-A0A4R3VVM4-F1
#
_cell.length_a   1.000
_cell.length_b   1.000
_cell.length_c   1.000
_cell.angle_alpha   90.00
_cell.angle_beta   90.00
_cell.angle_gamma   90.00
#
_symmetry.space_group_name_H-M   'P 1'
#
loop_
_entity.id
_entity.type
_entity.pdbx_description
1 polymer ?
#
loop_
_entity_poly.entity_id
_entity_poly.type
_entity_poly.pdbx_seq_one_letter_code
_entity_poly.pdbx_strand_id
1 'polypeptide(L)' 'MYPYHNKIKQRISNGEMIKFEYVEKYKQIQPALLLYFKTEPYVRPIREHRFEEYEKLFKEIGLK' A
#
# COMPACT_ATOMS: atom_id res chain seq x y z
N MET A 1 9.32 5.67 16.41
CA MET A 1 9.40 5.19 15.00
C MET A 1 7.98 5.01 14.50
N TYR A 2 7.56 5.74 13.46
CA TYR A 2 6.14 5.79 13.06
C TYR A 2 5.70 4.45 12.44
N PRO A 3 4.75 3.71 13.04
CA PRO A 3 4.36 2.35 12.62
C PRO A 3 3.41 2.36 11.41
N TYR A 4 3.61 3.27 10.45
CA TYR A 4 2.73 3.44 9.29
C TYR A 4 2.68 2.17 8.43
N HIS A 5 3.85 1.63 8.08
CA HIS A 5 3.94 0.42 7.25
C HIS A 5 3.46 -0.83 7.99
N ASN A 6 3.72 -0.95 9.30
CA ASN A 6 3.24 -2.09 10.09
C ASN A 6 1.71 -2.15 10.11
N LYS A 7 1.04 -1.01 10.30
CA LYS A 7 -0.43 -0.95 10.26
C LYS A 7 -0.97 -1.31 8.87
N ILE A 8 -0.28 -0.91 7.80
CA ILE A 8 -0.68 -1.27 6.43
C ILE A 8 -0.55 -2.78 6.21
N LYS A 9 0.59 -3.39 6.58
CA LYS A 9 0.81 -4.84 6.47
C LYS A 9 -0.24 -5.63 7.25
N GLN A 10 -0.55 -5.19 8.47
CA GLN A 10 -1.62 -5.79 9.28
C GLN A 10 -2.97 -5.74 8.56
N ARG A 11 -3.36 -4.59 8.00
CA ARG A 11 -4.62 -4.45 7.26
C ARG A 11 -4.67 -5.30 6.00
N ILE A 12 -3.54 -5.43 5.28
CA ILE A 12 -3.42 -6.32 4.13
C ILE A 12 -3.63 -7.77 4.58
N SER A 13 -2.97 -8.19 5.66
CA SER A 13 -3.13 -9.54 6.24
C SER A 13 -4.53 -9.81 6.76
N ASN A 14 -5.26 -8.78 7.19
CA ASN A 14 -6.67 -8.87 7.61
C ASN A 14 -7.65 -8.95 6.42
N GLY A 15 -7.17 -8.94 5.17
CA GLY A 15 -8.03 -8.91 3.98
C GLY A 15 -8.87 -7.63 3.90
N GLU A 16 -8.35 -6.52 4.41
CA GLU A 16 -9.00 -5.21 4.28
C GLU A 16 -8.64 -4.49 2.98
N MET A 17 -7.55 -4.91 2.31
CA MET A 17 -7.11 -4.32 1.05
C MET A 17 -8.02 -4.79 -0.09
N ILE A 18 -8.52 -3.83 -0.87
CA ILE A 18 -9.41 -4.07 -2.01
C ILE A 18 -8.60 -4.17 -3.29
N LYS A 19 -7.68 -3.21 -3.51
CA LYS A 19 -6.86 -3.09 -4.71
C LYS A 19 -5.67 -2.16 -4.46
N PHE A 20 -4.75 -2.14 -5.41
CA PHE A 20 -3.66 -1.15 -5.47
C PHE A 20 -3.56 -0.57 -6.88
N GLU A 21 -2.99 0.62 -7.01
CA GLU A 21 -2.69 1.24 -8.30
C GLU A 21 -1.41 2.07 -8.22
N TYR A 22 -0.66 2.11 -9.32
CA TYR A 22 0.47 3.01 -9.47
C TYR A 22 -0.01 4.27 -10.19
N VAL A 23 0.22 5.42 -9.56
CA VAL A 23 -0.09 6.73 -10.14
C VAL A 23 1.17 7.57 -10.23
N GLU A 24 1.27 8.36 -11.29
CA GLU A 24 2.41 9.25 -11.49
C GLU A 24 2.50 10.30 -10.39
N LYS A 25 1.36 10.80 -9.89
CA LYS A 25 1.33 11.81 -8.84
C LYS A 25 0.11 11.68 -7.96
N TYR A 26 0.32 11.69 -6.65
CA TYR A 26 -0.72 11.80 -5.64
C TYR A 26 -0.35 12.86 -4.60
N LYS A 27 -1.09 13.98 -4.59
CA LYS A 27 -0.79 15.16 -3.77
C LYS A 27 0.65 15.65 -3.99
N GLN A 28 1.52 15.47 -2.99
CA GLN A 28 2.95 15.83 -3.03
C GLN A 28 3.88 14.62 -3.22
N ILE A 29 3.34 13.43 -3.53
CA ILE A 29 4.12 12.21 -3.74
C ILE A 29 4.07 11.85 -5.23
N GLN A 30 5.24 11.66 -5.83
CA GLN A 30 5.41 11.27 -7.23
C GLN A 30 6.73 10.49 -7.36
N PRO A 31 6.73 9.26 -7.92
CA PRO A 31 5.56 8.42 -8.19
C PRO A 31 4.96 7.84 -6.89
N ALA A 32 3.67 7.49 -6.91
CA ALA A 32 2.94 6.99 -5.74
C ALA A 32 2.23 5.66 -6.03
N LEU A 33 2.34 4.71 -5.10
CA LEU A 33 1.54 3.49 -5.08
C LEU A 33 0.40 3.69 -4.09
N LEU A 34 -0.83 3.71 -4.58
CA LEU A 34 -2.03 3.89 -3.76
C LEU A 34 -2.63 2.54 -3.40
N LEU A 35 -2.78 2.31 -2.10
CA LEU A 35 -3.44 1.14 -1.56
C LEU A 35 -4.85 1.50 -1.12
N TYR A 36 -5.84 0.77 -1.64
CA TYR A 36 -7.25 0.94 -1.31
C TYR A 36 -7.70 -0.08 -0.28
N PHE A 37 -8.42 0.38 0.74
CA PHE A 37 -8.94 -0.44 1.83
C PHE A 37 -10.45 -0.24 2.01
N LYS A 38 -11.12 -1.27 2.56
CA LYS A 38 -12.56 -1.22 2.88
C LYS A 38 -12.90 -0.43 4.15
N THR A 39 -11.90 -0.14 4.97
CA THR A 39 -12.03 0.58 6.25
C THR A 39 -11.33 1.94 6.19
N GLU A 40 -11.73 2.86 7.06
CA GLU A 40 -10.99 4.11 7.19
C GLU A 40 -9.61 3.85 7.84
N PRO A 41 -8.53 4.47 7.33
CA PRO A 41 -8.46 5.30 6.13
C PRO A 41 -8.41 4.47 4.85
N TYR A 42 -9.25 4.87 3.90
CA TYR A 42 -9.54 4.13 2.67
C TYR A 42 -8.37 4.11 1.69
N VAL A 43 -7.51 5.14 1.70
CA VAL A 43 -6.39 5.25 0.76
C VAL A 43 -5.09 5.46 1.53
N ARG A 44 -4.07 4.67 1.20
CA ARG A 44 -2.71 4.81 1.74
C ARG A 44 -1.70 4.95 0.62
N PRO A 45 -1.09 6.15 0.44
CA PRO A 45 -0.01 6.32 -0.51
C PRO A 45 1.30 5.76 0.05
N ILE A 46 2.03 5.07 -0.82
CA ILE A 46 3.39 4.57 -0.63
C ILE A 46 4.29 5.33 -1.61
N ARG A 47 5.53 5.64 -1.18
CA ARG A 47 6.54 6.31 -2.01
C ARG A 47 7.39 5.28 -2.77
N GLU A 48 7.92 5.68 -3.91
CA GLU A 48 8.71 4.85 -4.82
C GLU A 48 9.78 3.97 -4.14
N HIS A 49 10.59 4.54 -3.25
CA HIS A 49 11.66 3.81 -2.55
C HIS A 49 11.16 2.67 -1.64
N ARG A 50 9.84 2.52 -1.47
CA ARG A 50 9.21 1.40 -0.75
C ARG A 50 8.47 0.43 -1.67
N PHE A 51 8.36 0.68 -2.96
CA PHE A 51 7.60 -0.17 -3.88
C PHE A 51 8.10 -1.61 -3.85
N GLU A 52 9.42 -1.81 -3.87
CA GLU A 52 10.04 -3.14 -3.81
C GLU A 52 9.60 -3.95 -2.58
N GLU A 53 9.42 -3.30 -1.42
CA GLU A 53 8.93 -3.95 -0.20
C GLU A 53 7.48 -4.43 -0.35
N TYR A 54 6.63 -3.62 -0.97
CA TYR A 54 5.22 -3.94 -1.20
C TYR A 54 5.04 -4.96 -2.31
N GLU A 55 5.87 -4.93 -3.34
CA GLU A 55 5.85 -5.93 -4.41
C GLU A 55 6.25 -7.32 -3.90
N LYS A 56 7.25 -7.40 -3.02
CA LYS A 56 7.59 -8.65 -2.32
C LYS A 56 6.40 -9.15 -1.50
N LEU A 57 5.78 -8.26 -0.72
CA LEU A 57 4.58 -8.59 0.06
C LEU A 57 3.42 -9.10 -0.81
N PHE A 58 3.14 -8.45 -1.94
CA PHE A 58 2.07 -8.86 -2.86
C PHE A 58 2.32 -10.23 -3.48
N LYS A 59 3.58 -10.53 -3.82
CA LYS A 59 4.00 -11.87 -4.29
C LYS A 59 3.81 -12.93 -3.22
N GLU A 60 4.16 -12.63 -1.97
CA GLU A 60 3.99 -13.57 -0.84
C GLU A 60 2.52 -13.92 -0.58
N ILE A 61 1.62 -12.94 -0.67
CA ILE A 61 0.17 -13.17 -0.46
C ILE A 61 -0.56 -13.67 -1.71
N GLY A 62 0.15 -13.90 -2.82
CA GLY A 62 -0.41 -14.47 -4.05
C GLY A 62 -1.32 -13.53 -4.83
N LEU A 63 -1.23 -12.21 -4.63
CA LEU A 63 -1.90 -11.24 -5.48
C LEU A 63 -1.17 -11.19 -6.83
N LYS A 64 -1.80 -11.78 -7.86
CA LYS A 64 -1.36 -11.73 -9.25
C LYS A 64 -2.08 -10.62 -10.00
#